data_AF-A0A3N5QJF2-F1
#
_entry.id   AF-A0A3N5QJF2-F1
#
_cell.length_a   1.000
_cell.length_b   1.000
_cell.length_c   1.000
_cell.angle_alpha   90.00
_cell.angle_beta   90.00
_cell.angle_gamma   90.00
#
_symmetry.space_group_name_H-M   'P 1'
#
loop_
_entity.id
_entity.type
_entity.pdbx_description
1 polymer ?
#
loop_
_entity_poly.entity_id
_entity_poly.type
_entity_poly.pdbx_seq_one_letter_code
_entity_poly.pdbx_strand_id
1 'polypeptide(L)'
;MSFLKGVFGIVCFGIALMSMAVRTGAQDTLPVPVRDYWPTADWKESAPEQQGMDSQILAKLKPYIEKELPTIRSVLIVRHGYLVYEQYFQYFNRDYKQGDTSITQSISSAL
;
A
#
# COMPACT_ATOMS: atom_id res chain seq x y z
N MET A 1 -28.79 -17.44 47.25
CA MET A 1 -28.70 -15.96 47.25
C MET A 1 -27.28 -15.57 46.91
N SER A 2 -27.04 -15.12 45.69
CA SER A 2 -27.13 -13.70 45.31
C SER A 2 -25.78 -12.99 45.41
N PHE A 3 -24.71 -13.54 44.83
CA PHE A 3 -23.44 -12.79 44.74
C PHE A 3 -22.59 -13.08 43.49
N LEU A 4 -23.10 -13.86 42.53
CA LEU A 4 -22.39 -14.13 41.26
C LEU A 4 -23.17 -13.73 40.00
N LYS A 5 -24.28 -13.02 40.15
CA LYS A 5 -25.07 -12.46 39.04
C LYS A 5 -24.88 -10.95 38.86
N GLY A 6 -24.15 -10.28 39.76
CA GLY A 6 -24.00 -8.81 39.78
C GLY A 6 -22.83 -8.27 38.97
N VAL A 7 -21.78 -9.06 38.72
CA VAL A 7 -20.57 -8.56 38.02
C VAL A 7 -20.72 -8.66 36.50
N PHE A 8 -21.44 -9.66 36.00
CA PHE A 8 -21.65 -9.83 34.56
C PHE A 8 -22.57 -8.76 33.94
N GLY A 9 -23.48 -8.17 34.74
CA GLY A 9 -24.38 -7.10 34.29
C GLY A 9 -23.71 -5.72 34.19
N ILE A 10 -22.62 -5.50 34.93
CA ILE A 10 -21.92 -4.19 34.96
C ILE A 10 -20.89 -4.09 33.82
N VAL A 11 -20.28 -5.21 33.43
CA VAL A 11 -19.30 -5.23 32.33
C VAL A 11 -19.97 -5.05 30.96
N CYS A 12 -21.22 -5.49 30.79
CA CYS A 12 -21.95 -5.34 29.53
C CYS A 12 -22.61 -3.95 29.32
N PHE A 13 -22.75 -3.12 30.37
CA PHE A 13 -23.37 -1.80 30.24
C PHE A 13 -22.36 -0.66 29.98
N GLY A 14 -21.06 -0.89 30.24
CA GLY A 14 -20.00 0.09 29.98
C GLY A 14 -19.54 0.16 28.52
N ILE A 15 -19.88 -0.83 27.68
CA ILE A 15 -19.46 -0.88 26.27
C ILE A 15 -20.49 -0.20 25.34
N ALA A 16 -21.69 0.12 25.84
CA ALA A 16 -22.78 0.69 25.04
C ALA A 16 -22.80 2.23 24.98
N LEU A 17 -21.86 2.95 25.62
CA LEU A 17 -21.88 4.41 25.72
C LEU A 17 -20.55 5.07 25.28
N MET A 18 -19.76 4.40 24.46
CA MET A 18 -18.67 5.01 23.70
C MET A 18 -18.98 5.04 22.20
N SER A 19 -20.25 5.28 21.89
CA SER A 19 -20.77 5.60 20.56
C SER A 19 -20.98 7.12 20.45
N MET A 20 -19.91 7.90 20.48
CA MET A 20 -19.83 9.32 20.09
C MET A 20 -18.43 9.79 20.52
N ALA A 21 -17.48 10.14 19.69
CA ALA A 21 -17.56 10.66 18.34
C ALA A 21 -16.45 10.01 17.52
N VAL A 22 -16.83 9.30 16.46
CA VAL A 22 -16.07 9.44 15.22
C VAL A 22 -16.15 10.93 14.92
N ARG A 23 -15.10 11.68 15.28
CA ARG A 23 -14.93 13.03 14.76
C ARG A 23 -14.84 12.84 13.26
N THR A 24 -15.92 13.18 12.57
CA THR A 24 -15.89 13.50 11.16
C THR A 24 -14.83 14.59 11.04
N GLY A 25 -13.60 14.19 10.73
CA GLY A 25 -12.58 15.14 10.34
C GLY A 25 -13.17 15.88 9.16
N ALA A 26 -13.32 17.19 9.29
CA ALA A 26 -13.49 18.02 8.11
C ALA A 26 -12.36 17.64 7.17
N GLN A 27 -12.66 16.93 6.09
CA GLN A 27 -11.72 16.72 5.02
C GLN A 27 -11.45 18.12 4.49
N ASP A 28 -10.28 18.66 4.86
CA ASP A 28 -9.72 19.80 4.16
C ASP A 28 -9.79 19.45 2.68
N THR A 29 -10.64 20.17 1.95
CA THR A 29 -10.80 20.02 0.51
C THR A 29 -9.58 20.66 -0.14
N LEU A 30 -8.43 20.04 0.05
CA LEU A 30 -7.28 20.31 -0.79
C LEU A 30 -7.73 19.98 -2.22
N PRO A 31 -7.51 20.89 -3.19
CA PRO A 31 -7.83 20.61 -4.59
C PRO A 31 -7.21 19.27 -4.95
N VAL A 32 -8.03 18.31 -5.39
CA VAL A 32 -7.49 17.07 -5.94
C VAL A 32 -6.67 17.49 -7.16
N PRO A 33 -5.35 17.31 -7.17
CA PRO A 33 -4.55 17.70 -8.31
C PRO A 33 -5.07 16.94 -9.54
N VAL A 34 -5.57 17.70 -10.52
CA VAL A 34 -5.98 17.15 -11.81
C VAL A 34 -4.74 16.52 -12.42
N ARG A 35 -4.78 15.21 -12.66
CA ARG A 35 -3.67 14.48 -13.28
C ARG A 35 -3.86 14.51 -14.79
N ASP A 36 -2.83 14.96 -15.49
CA ASP A 36 -2.81 14.96 -16.96
C ASP A 36 -2.63 13.56 -17.56
N TYR A 37 -2.21 12.59 -16.73
CA TYR A 37 -1.86 11.25 -17.17
C TYR A 37 -2.33 10.18 -16.17
N TRP A 38 -2.94 9.13 -16.71
CA TRP A 38 -3.26 7.89 -16.00
C TRP A 38 -2.89 6.70 -16.90
N PRO A 39 -2.07 5.75 -16.43
CA PRO A 39 -1.72 4.57 -17.23
C PRO A 39 -2.97 3.69 -17.41
N THR A 40 -3.38 3.48 -18.66
CA THR A 40 -4.48 2.57 -19.00
C THR A 40 -3.95 1.24 -19.53
N ALA A 41 -3.09 1.27 -20.55
CA ALA A 41 -2.49 0.09 -21.15
C ALA A 41 -1.09 -0.21 -20.60
N ASP A 42 -0.27 0.83 -20.42
CA ASP A 42 1.11 0.69 -19.96
C ASP A 42 1.56 1.92 -19.17
N TRP A 43 2.67 1.76 -18.44
CA TRP A 43 3.24 2.82 -17.62
C TRP A 43 4.31 3.59 -18.37
N LYS A 44 4.16 4.91 -18.49
CA LYS A 44 5.24 5.80 -18.92
C LYS A 44 6.34 5.84 -17.86
N GLU A 45 7.58 5.77 -18.31
CA GLU A 45 8.75 5.94 -17.45
C GLU A 45 9.03 7.41 -17.17
N SER A 46 9.59 7.70 -15.99
CA SER A 46 10.08 9.03 -15.62
C SER A 46 11.33 8.89 -14.77
N ALA A 47 12.26 9.84 -14.90
CA ALA A 47 13.44 9.86 -14.03
C ALA A 47 13.03 10.07 -12.55
N PRO A 48 13.73 9.47 -11.59
CA PRO A 48 13.50 9.66 -10.16
C PRO A 48 13.44 11.14 -9.76
N GLU A 49 14.35 11.96 -10.27
CA GLU A 49 14.47 13.38 -9.92
C GLU A 49 13.25 14.17 -10.39
N GLN A 50 12.71 13.85 -11.57
CA GLN A 50 11.49 14.47 -12.11
C GLN A 50 10.27 14.12 -11.25
N GLN A 51 10.31 12.96 -10.61
CA GLN A 51 9.32 12.54 -9.64
C GLN A 51 9.74 12.86 -8.22
N GLY A 52 10.67 13.82 -7.98
CA GLY A 52 11.06 14.26 -6.64
C GLY A 52 11.63 13.15 -5.74
N MET A 53 12.29 12.17 -6.34
CA MET A 53 12.98 11.07 -5.65
C MET A 53 14.50 11.18 -5.87
N ASP A 54 15.25 10.74 -4.87
CA ASP A 54 16.72 10.70 -4.94
C ASP A 54 17.19 9.40 -5.63
N SER A 55 17.77 9.52 -6.81
CA SER A 55 18.32 8.38 -7.55
C SER A 55 19.45 7.67 -6.81
N GLN A 56 20.19 8.35 -5.93
CA GLN A 56 21.26 7.75 -5.15
C GLN A 56 20.72 6.76 -4.11
N ILE A 57 19.50 6.98 -3.62
CA ILE A 57 18.81 6.02 -2.75
C ILE A 57 18.36 4.82 -3.59
N LEU A 58 17.78 5.05 -4.77
CA LEU A 58 17.34 3.97 -5.66
C LEU A 58 18.50 3.13 -6.19
N ALA A 59 19.67 3.73 -6.41
CA ALA A 59 20.88 3.01 -6.80
C ALA A 59 21.35 1.99 -5.74
N LYS A 60 21.01 2.23 -4.46
CA LYS A 60 21.34 1.31 -3.35
C LYS A 60 20.35 0.15 -3.22
N LEU A 61 19.17 0.24 -3.83
CA LEU A 61 18.12 -0.77 -3.71
C LEU A 61 18.54 -2.11 -4.33
N LYS A 62 19.11 -2.08 -5.54
CA LYS A 62 19.60 -3.29 -6.22
C LYS A 62 20.63 -4.07 -5.38
N PRO A 63 21.77 -3.49 -4.96
CA PRO A 63 22.77 -4.25 -4.18
C PRO A 63 22.24 -4.66 -2.81
N TYR A 64 21.34 -3.89 -2.20
CA TYR A 64 20.68 -4.28 -0.95
C TYR A 64 19.80 -5.52 -1.14
N ILE A 65 18.98 -5.57 -2.18
CA ILE A 65 18.10 -6.72 -2.45
C ILE A 65 18.93 -7.97 -2.78
N GLU A 66 19.94 -7.83 -3.64
CA GLU A 66 20.82 -8.94 -4.01
C GLU A 66 21.56 -9.55 -2.81
N LYS A 67 21.90 -8.72 -1.81
CA LYS A 67 22.63 -9.15 -0.62
C LYS A 67 21.73 -9.67 0.49
N GLU A 68 20.64 -8.98 0.78
CA GLU A 68 19.86 -9.17 2.00
C GLU A 68 18.50 -9.85 1.76
N LEU A 69 17.97 -9.81 0.54
CA LEU A 69 16.59 -10.24 0.23
C LEU A 69 16.54 -11.20 -0.98
N PRO A 70 17.14 -12.40 -0.88
CA PRO A 70 17.26 -13.34 -2.00
C PRO A 70 15.93 -13.91 -2.50
N THR A 71 14.82 -13.70 -1.78
CA THR A 71 13.48 -14.15 -2.19
C THR A 71 12.73 -13.16 -3.06
N ILE A 72 13.19 -11.89 -3.12
CA ILE A 72 12.57 -10.87 -3.97
C ILE A 72 12.90 -11.16 -5.43
N ARG A 73 11.85 -11.16 -6.25
CA ARG A 73 11.92 -11.46 -7.69
C ARG A 73 11.93 -10.22 -8.55
N SER A 74 11.23 -9.18 -8.11
CA SER A 74 11.09 -7.91 -8.83
C SER A 74 10.72 -6.79 -7.88
N VAL A 75 11.14 -5.57 -8.18
CA VAL A 75 10.71 -4.35 -7.51
C VAL A 75 10.34 -3.31 -8.55
N LEU A 76 9.13 -2.77 -8.42
CA LEU A 76 8.62 -1.68 -9.23
C LEU A 76 8.24 -0.53 -8.30
N ILE A 77 8.62 0.70 -8.65
CA ILE A 77 8.24 1.91 -7.92
C ILE A 77 7.51 2.86 -8.85
N VAL A 78 6.38 3.32 -8.35
CA VAL A 78 5.36 4.05 -9.07
C VAL A 78 5.08 5.35 -8.32
N ARG A 79 5.21 6.50 -8.99
CA ARG A 79 4.92 7.80 -8.37
C ARG A 79 4.26 8.76 -9.37
N HIS A 80 3.21 9.44 -8.92
CA HIS A 80 2.38 10.35 -9.72
C HIS A 80 1.89 9.77 -11.07
N GLY A 81 1.72 8.45 -11.15
CA GLY A 81 1.29 7.75 -12.37
C GLY A 81 2.41 7.29 -13.31
N TYR A 82 3.68 7.57 -12.97
CA TYR A 82 4.85 7.17 -13.75
C TYR A 82 5.61 6.01 -13.10
N LEU A 83 6.21 5.16 -13.94
CA LEU A 83 7.14 4.12 -13.51
C LEU A 83 8.51 4.77 -13.32
N VAL A 84 8.99 4.78 -12.09
CA VAL A 84 10.21 5.48 -11.71
C VAL A 84 11.40 4.54 -11.58
N TYR A 85 11.11 3.30 -11.22
CA TYR A 85 12.11 2.27 -11.04
C TYR A 85 11.48 0.92 -11.33
N GLU A 86 12.18 0.10 -12.09
CA GLU A 86 11.81 -1.29 -12.34
C GLU A 86 13.10 -2.12 -12.39
N GLN A 87 13.15 -3.15 -11.56
CA GLN A 87 14.27 -4.09 -11.56
C GLN A 87 13.74 -5.49 -11.31
N TYR A 88 14.20 -6.42 -12.14
CA TYR A 88 14.00 -7.85 -11.96
C TYR A 88 15.30 -8.48 -11.46
N PHE A 89 15.17 -9.52 -10.64
CA PHE A 89 16.29 -10.23 -10.03
C PHE A 89 16.28 -11.69 -10.49
N GLN A 90 17.44 -12.36 -10.35
CA GLN A 90 17.62 -13.76 -10.76
C GLN A 90 17.27 -13.98 -12.25
N TYR A 91 16.44 -14.98 -12.57
CA TYR A 91 16.00 -15.31 -13.92
C TYR A 91 14.60 -14.76 -14.23
N PHE A 92 14.05 -13.91 -13.35
CA PHE A 92 12.73 -13.32 -13.55
C PHE A 92 12.79 -12.14 -14.51
N ASN A 93 11.70 -11.91 -15.22
CA ASN A 93 11.52 -10.81 -16.14
C ASN A 93 10.03 -10.36 -16.11
N ARG A 94 9.71 -9.33 -16.89
CA ARG A 94 8.36 -8.78 -17.00
C ARG A 94 7.29 -9.80 -17.37
N ASP A 95 7.62 -10.77 -18.23
CA ASP A 95 6.69 -11.76 -18.76
C ASP A 95 6.55 -13.00 -17.86
N TYR A 96 7.29 -13.06 -16.77
CA TYR A 96 7.24 -14.18 -15.84
C TYR A 96 5.94 -14.17 -15.02
N LYS A 97 5.13 -15.21 -15.16
CA LYS A 97 3.90 -15.37 -14.38
C LYS A 97 4.20 -15.82 -12.95
N GLN A 98 3.90 -14.96 -11.97
CA GLN A 98 3.97 -15.30 -10.55
C GLN A 98 2.68 -15.97 -10.08
N GLY A 99 2.81 -17.04 -9.28
CA GLY A 99 1.69 -17.81 -8.75
C GLY A 99 1.35 -17.42 -7.31
N ASP A 100 0.97 -16.16 -7.09
CA ASP A 100 0.62 -15.66 -5.75
C ASP A 100 -0.90 -15.44 -5.64
N THR A 101 -1.52 -16.15 -4.69
CA THR A 101 -2.98 -16.30 -4.60
C THR A 101 -3.70 -15.18 -3.84
N SER A 102 -2.99 -14.26 -3.19
CA SER A 102 -3.60 -13.18 -2.39
C SER A 102 -3.71 -11.83 -3.10
N ILE A 103 -3.09 -11.65 -4.27
CA ILE A 103 -3.13 -10.37 -5.02
C ILE A 103 -4.55 -10.10 -5.54
N THR A 104 -5.24 -11.13 -6.01
CA THR A 104 -6.60 -11.06 -6.58
C THR A 104 -7.63 -10.47 -5.59
N GLN A 105 -7.40 -10.62 -4.29
CA GLN A 105 -8.33 -10.15 -3.26
C GLN A 105 -8.51 -8.63 -3.29
N SER A 106 -7.44 -7.89 -3.58
CA SER A 106 -7.51 -6.42 -3.70
C SER A 106 -8.42 -5.98 -4.85
N ILE A 107 -8.39 -6.71 -5.97
CA ILE A 107 -9.24 -6.44 -7.15
C ILE A 107 -10.69 -6.75 -6.80
N SER A 108 -10.96 -7.90 -6.17
CA SER A 108 -12.31 -8.25 -5.70
C SER A 108 -12.86 -7.27 -4.69
N SER A 109 -12.01 -6.68 -3.84
CA SER A 109 -12.42 -5.66 -2.87
C SER A 109 -12.74 -4.30 -3.51
N ALA A 110 -12.23 -4.04 -4.72
CA ALA A 110 -12.41 -2.77 -5.42
C ALA A 110 -13.63 -2.77 -6.35
N LEU A 111 -14.21 -3.95 -6.60
CA LEU A 111 -15.43 -4.17 -7.39
C LEU A 111 -16.67 -4.24 -6.49
#